data_AF-A0A2S5T7K0-F1
#
_entry.id   AF-A0A2S5T7K0-F1
#
_cell.length_a   1.000
_cell.length_b   1.000
_cell.length_c   1.000
_cell.angle_alpha   90.00
_cell.angle_beta   90.00
_cell.angle_gamma   90.00
#
_symmetry.space_group_name_H-M   'P 1'
#
loop_
_entity.id
_entity.type
_entity.pdbx_description
1 polymer ?
#
loop_
_entity_poly.entity_id
_entity_poly.type
_entity_poly.pdbx_seq_one_letter_code
_entity_poly.pdbx_strand_id
1 'polypeptide(L)'
;MTTSSLPLADRVLIPDTLLSAKTNADLELWEATWTPTSAASLLQELQARNDLYVERFVRRNVSKAKFREWQKENPRTFTTAREQQHLKTAPMRPE
;
A
#
# COMPACT_ATOMS: atom_id res chain seq x y z
N MET A 1 -5.27 2.20 24.00
CA MET A 1 -4.43 2.73 22.92
C MET A 1 -5.07 2.32 21.61
N THR A 2 -5.74 3.24 20.94
CA THR A 2 -6.50 3.00 19.71
C THR A 2 -5.54 2.68 18.57
N THR A 3 -5.53 1.42 18.14
CA THR A 3 -4.86 0.95 16.92
C THR A 3 -5.64 1.45 15.71
N SER A 4 -5.57 2.76 15.44
CA SER A 4 -6.25 3.36 14.29
C SER A 4 -5.47 3.04 13.02
N SER A 5 -5.72 1.85 12.48
CA SER A 5 -5.49 1.60 11.07
C SER A 5 -6.42 2.52 10.29
N LEU A 6 -5.88 3.33 9.37
CA LEU A 6 -6.71 4.23 8.56
C LEU A 6 -7.79 3.42 7.82
N PRO A 7 -9.05 3.89 7.78
CA PRO A 7 -10.09 3.27 6.99
C PRO A 7 -9.64 3.20 5.53
N LEU A 8 -10.11 2.19 4.79
CA LEU A 8 -9.64 1.93 3.44
C LEU A 8 -9.83 3.14 2.50
N ALA A 9 -10.85 3.97 2.76
CA ALA A 9 -11.14 5.19 2.03
C ALA A 9 -10.08 6.30 2.21
N ASP A 10 -9.35 6.28 3.33
CA ASP A 10 -8.34 7.28 3.68
C ASP A 10 -6.92 6.81 3.31
N ARG A 11 -6.78 5.61 2.74
CA ARG A 11 -5.49 5.07 2.31
C ARG A 11 -5.17 5.53 0.90
N VAL A 12 -3.88 5.80 0.68
CA VAL A 12 -3.36 6.15 -0.65
C VAL A 12 -3.45 4.92 -1.56
N LEU A 13 -4.16 5.05 -2.68
CA LEU A 13 -4.16 4.03 -3.71
C LEU A 13 -2.84 4.11 -4.48
N ILE A 14 -2.05 3.05 -4.45
CA ILE A 14 -0.82 2.97 -5.25
C ILE A 14 -1.20 2.65 -6.69
N PRO A 15 -0.85 3.50 -7.69
CA PRO A 15 -1.10 3.23 -9.09
C PRO A 15 -0.40 1.95 -9.56
N ASP A 16 -1.03 1.20 -10.48
CA ASP A 16 -0.41 0.00 -11.06
C ASP A 16 0.88 0.33 -11.85
N THR A 17 0.92 1.50 -12.48
CA THR A 17 2.12 2.01 -13.16
C THR A 17 3.28 2.23 -12.17
N LEU A 18 3.00 2.78 -10.98
CA LEU A 18 3.98 2.96 -9.92
C LEU A 18 4.45 1.63 -9.31
N LEU A 19 3.54 0.65 -9.20
CA LEU A 19 3.86 -0.71 -8.74
C LEU A 19 4.77 -1.45 -9.73
N SER A 20 4.72 -1.09 -11.01
CA SER A 20 5.52 -1.71 -12.07
C SER A 20 6.97 -1.22 -12.11
N ALA A 21 7.24 -0.02 -11.56
CA ALA A 21 8.58 0.57 -11.54
C ALA A 21 9.53 -0.19 -10.60
N LYS A 22 10.60 -0.76 -11.16
CA LYS A 22 11.59 -1.58 -10.44
C LYS A 22 12.95 -0.92 -10.33
N THR A 23 13.27 0.01 -11.23
CA THR A 23 14.53 0.75 -11.27
C THR A 23 14.30 2.24 -11.02
N ASN A 24 15.38 2.98 -10.77
CA ASN A 24 15.29 4.44 -10.66
C ASN A 24 14.87 5.08 -12.00
N ALA A 25 15.33 4.53 -13.13
CA ALA A 25 14.91 4.99 -14.45
C ALA A 25 13.40 4.80 -14.69
N ASP A 26 12.84 3.68 -14.22
CA ASP A 26 11.38 3.47 -14.29
C ASP A 26 10.61 4.46 -13.41
N LEU A 27 11.19 4.85 -12.28
CA LEU A 27 10.59 5.87 -11.40
C LEU A 27 10.62 7.24 -12.03
N GLU A 28 11.75 7.65 -12.60
CA GLU A 28 11.87 8.92 -13.31
C GLU A 28 10.88 9.00 -14.49
N LEU A 29 10.76 7.91 -15.26
CA LEU A 29 9.79 7.83 -16.35
C LEU A 29 8.34 7.89 -15.82
N TRP A 30 8.06 7.21 -14.72
CA TRP A 30 6.74 7.27 -14.09
C TRP A 30 6.43 8.68 -13.59
N GLU A 31 7.35 9.35 -12.90
CA GLU A 31 7.18 10.73 -12.42
C GLU A 31 6.91 11.70 -13.58
N ALA A 32 7.63 11.54 -14.68
CA ALA A 32 7.45 12.35 -15.89
C ALA A 32 6.10 12.13 -16.59
N THR A 33 5.47 10.97 -16.38
CA THR A 33 4.18 10.59 -16.98
C THR A 33 3.07 10.43 -15.94
N TRP A 34 3.31 10.92 -14.72
CA TRP A 34 2.42 10.70 -13.59
C TRP A 34 1.11 11.45 -13.75
N THR A 35 0.02 10.73 -13.51
CA THR A 35 -1.31 11.29 -13.38
C THR A 35 -1.91 10.82 -12.06
N PRO A 36 -2.44 11.73 -11.22
CA PRO A 36 -3.03 11.34 -9.94
C PRO A 36 -4.18 10.36 -10.16
N THR A 37 -4.16 9.24 -9.45
CA THR A 37 -5.21 8.20 -9.53
C THR A 37 -6.32 8.38 -8.48
N SER A 38 -6.09 9.28 -7.53
CA SER A 38 -7.00 9.63 -6.44
C SER A 38 -6.76 11.09 -6.01
N ALA A 39 -7.37 11.53 -4.91
CA ALA A 39 -7.06 12.84 -4.31
C ALA A 39 -5.64 12.93 -3.69
N ALA A 40 -4.84 11.86 -3.77
CA ALA A 40 -3.48 11.82 -3.25
C ALA A 40 -2.50 12.64 -4.11
N SER A 41 -1.46 13.17 -3.47
CA SER A 41 -0.37 13.85 -4.15
C SER A 41 0.75 12.88 -4.55
N LEU A 42 1.62 13.32 -5.46
CA LEU A 42 2.80 12.56 -5.93
C LEU A 42 3.65 12.04 -4.75
N LEU A 43 3.94 12.90 -3.77
CA LEU A 43 4.73 12.55 -2.58
C LEU A 43 4.05 11.47 -1.73
N GLN A 44 2.73 11.52 -1.61
CA GLN A 44 1.97 10.52 -0.88
C GLN A 44 1.99 9.17 -1.60
N GLU A 45 1.88 9.15 -2.93
CA GLU A 45 1.97 7.92 -3.72
C GLU A 45 3.38 7.31 -3.68
N LEU A 46 4.43 8.13 -3.75
CA LEU A 46 5.82 7.69 -3.57
C LEU A 46 6.08 7.14 -2.16
N GLN A 47 5.57 7.81 -1.12
CA GLN A 47 5.66 7.32 0.25
C GLN A 47 4.93 5.98 0.41
N ALA A 48 3.72 5.88 -0.11
CA ALA A 48 2.92 4.65 -0.09
C ALA A 48 3.64 3.48 -0.79
N ARG A 49 4.32 3.73 -1.91
CA ARG A 49 5.19 2.73 -2.56
C ARG A 49 6.31 2.29 -1.62
N ASN A 50 7.03 3.23 -1.00
CA ASN A 50 8.12 2.91 -0.09
C ASN A 50 7.65 2.09 1.13
N ASP A 51 6.51 2.46 1.72
CA ASP A 51 5.88 1.73 2.81
C ASP A 51 5.55 0.28 2.39
N LEU A 52 5.03 0.08 1.18
CA LEU A 52 4.80 -1.26 0.61
C LEU A 52 6.11 -2.05 0.45
N TYR A 53 7.20 -1.41 0.03
CA TYR A 53 8.52 -2.07 -0.07
C TYR A 53 9.02 -2.54 1.29
N VAL A 54 8.95 -1.67 2.31
CA VAL A 54 9.32 -1.99 3.69
C VAL A 54 8.49 -3.15 4.20
N GLU A 55 7.16 -3.10 4.03
CA GLU A 55 6.29 -4.18 4.47
C GLU A 55 6.66 -5.52 3.80
N ARG A 56 6.86 -5.52 2.48
CA ARG A 56 7.27 -6.73 1.74
C ARG A 56 8.60 -7.27 2.22
N PHE A 57 9.53 -6.38 2.59
CA PHE A 57 10.81 -6.77 3.16
C PHE A 57 10.61 -7.43 4.53
N VAL A 58 9.90 -6.78 5.46
CA VAL A 58 9.65 -7.32 6.80
C VAL A 58 8.93 -8.67 6.70
N ARG A 59 7.85 -8.75 5.93
CA ARG A 59 7.06 -9.98 5.73
C ARG A 59 7.90 -11.17 5.25
N ARG A 60 8.94 -10.92 4.44
CA ARG A 60 9.85 -11.96 3.93
C ARG A 60 10.88 -12.41 4.96
N ASN A 61 11.22 -11.56 5.92
CA ASN A 61 12.31 -11.79 6.88
C ASN A 61 11.83 -12.21 8.28
N VAL A 62 10.54 -12.08 8.59
CA VAL A 62 10.00 -12.41 9.92
C VAL A 62 8.87 -13.45 9.82
N SER A 63 8.61 -14.13 10.94
CA SER A 63 7.49 -15.08 11.05
C SER A 63 6.15 -14.36 10.93
N LYS A 64 5.09 -15.10 10.57
CA LYS A 64 3.73 -14.56 10.47
C LYS A 64 3.24 -13.90 11.77
N ALA A 65 3.65 -14.44 12.92
CA ALA A 65 3.30 -13.86 14.23
C ALA A 65 3.97 -12.50 14.44
N LYS A 66 5.30 -12.42 14.23
CA LYS A 66 6.06 -11.17 14.34
C LYS A 66 5.62 -10.13 13.32
N PHE A 67 5.25 -10.56 12.10
CA PHE A 67 4.71 -9.66 11.09
C PHE A 67 3.40 -9.02 11.56
N ARG A 68 2.50 -9.80 12.17
CA ARG A 68 1.24 -9.27 12.73
C ARG A 68 1.47 -8.31 13.89
N GLU A 69 2.49 -8.53 14.71
CA GLU A 69 2.89 -7.59 15.76
C GLU A 69 3.43 -6.29 15.15
N TRP A 70 4.36 -6.40 14.20
CA TRP A 70 4.90 -5.26 13.47
C TRP A 70 3.79 -4.42 12.80
N GLN A 71 2.76 -5.04 12.21
CA GLN A 71 1.63 -4.34 11.61
C GLN A 71 0.77 -3.54 12.61
N LYS A 72 0.77 -3.91 13.90
CA LYS A 72 0.05 -3.14 14.94
C LYS A 72 0.78 -1.83 15.25
N GLU A 73 2.11 -1.87 15.20
CA GLU A 73 2.98 -0.72 15.44
C GLU A 73 3.15 0.15 14.18
N ASN A 74 3.00 -0.47 12.99
CA ASN A 74 3.20 0.15 11.68
C ASN A 74 1.91 0.03 10.86
N PRO A 75 0.88 0.85 11.15
CA PRO A 75 -0.37 0.81 10.43
C PRO A 75 -0.15 1.19 8.95
N ARG A 76 -0.77 0.43 8.05
CA ARG A 76 -0.71 0.72 6.62
C ARG A 76 -1.39 2.06 6.29
N THR A 77 -0.69 2.86 5.51
CA THR A 77 -1.13 4.14 4.92
C THR A 77 -1.62 3.97 3.48
N PHE A 78 -1.48 2.77 2.90
CA PHE A 78 -1.68 2.51 1.48
C PHE A 78 -2.62 1.34 1.20
N THR A 79 -3.12 1.28 -0.04
CA THR A 79 -3.85 0.14 -0.60
C THR A 79 -3.48 -0.07 -2.06
N THR A 80 -3.59 -1.30 -2.55
CA THR A 80 -3.40 -1.62 -3.98
C THR A 80 -4.73 -1.89 -4.68
N ALA A 81 -4.80 -1.69 -6.00
CA ALA A 81 -6.01 -1.96 -6.78
C ALA A 81 -6.49 -3.41 -6.61
N ARG A 82 -5.56 -4.37 -6.55
CA ARG A 82 -5.84 -5.78 -6.28
C ARG A 82 -6.50 -6.00 -4.91
N GLU A 83 -6.06 -5.29 -3.88
CA GLU A 83 -6.66 -5.39 -2.53
C GLU A 83 -8.06 -4.78 -2.50
N GLN A 84 -8.27 -3.64 -3.17
CA GLN A 84 -9.60 -3.06 -3.31
C GLN A 84 -10.57 -3.99 -4.05
N GLN A 85 -10.11 -4.65 -5.13
CA GLN A 85 -10.91 -5.65 -5.84
C GLN A 85 -11.26 -6.82 -4.94
N HIS A 86 -10.27 -7.37 -4.22
CA HIS A 86 -10.50 -8.49 -3.30
C HIS A 86 -11.56 -8.17 -2.24
N LEU A 87 -11.54 -6.94 -1.69
CA LEU A 87 -12.52 -6.48 -0.71
C LEU A 87 -13.92 -6.27 -1.30
N LYS A 88 -14.02 -5.87 -2.58
CA LYS A 88 -15.31 -5.77 -3.29
C LYS A 88 -15.91 -7.15 -3.60
N THR A 89 -15.07 -8.15 -3.82
CA THR A 89 -15.49 -9.52 -4.17
C THR A 89 -15.59 -10.47 -2.99
N ALA A 90 -15.12 -10.11 -1.79
CA ALA A 90 -15.26 -10.93 -0.60
C ALA A 90 -16.72 -10.79 -0.08
N PRO A 91 -17.62 -11.76 -0.30
CA PRO A 91 -18.91 -11.72 0.36
C PRO A 91 -18.66 -11.71 1.87
N MET A 92 -19.35 -10.83 2.59
CA MET A 92 -19.45 -10.93 4.05
C MET A 92 -19.84 -12.37 4.38
N ARG A 93 -18.92 -13.16 4.92
CA ARG A 93 -19.32 -14.39 5.62
C ARG A 93 -19.91 -13.91 6.94
N PRO A 94 -21.22 -14.08 7.17
CA PRO A 94 -21.72 -13.96 8.53
C PRO A 94 -21.09 -15.09 9.33
N GLU A 95 -20.48 -14.74 10.47
CA GLU A 95 -20.23 -15.73 11.54
C GLU A 95 -21.56 -16.21 12.12
#